data_AF-A0A519V6P2-F1
#
_entry.id   AF-A0A519V6P2-F1
#
_cell.length_a   1.000
_cell.length_b   1.000
_cell.length_c   1.000
_cell.angle_alpha   90.00
_cell.angle_beta   90.00
_cell.angle_gamma   90.00
#
_symmetry.space_group_name_H-M   'P 1'
#
loop_
_entity.id
_entity.type
_entity.pdbx_description
1 polymer ?
#
loop_
_entity_poly.entity_id
_entity_poly.type
_entity_poly.pdbx_seq_one_letter_code
_entity_poly.pdbx_strand_id
1 'polypeptide(L)'
;MNQEFISFMEDYTLNVKTAELFKMVILDEYASDTLENKEYKIYLAKQITESNNKLNRARELLLLGDIDGNDYKTLTLECEDNIIRTKAKLEDTAKKKYTIAQLEPILDNAIFTLTKLSSIFTKSAINDKRRLIGSMFPEKFDFEMLQHRTALVSETFQRIYLINKKLEDKKRGKRLLKIFCPVTGG
;
A
#
# COMPACT_ATOMS: atom_id res chain seq x y z
N MET A 1 16.22 -14.17 28.15
CA MET A 1 15.56 -13.45 27.04
C MET A 1 16.63 -12.61 26.38
N ASN A 2 16.82 -12.73 25.05
CA ASN A 2 17.97 -12.12 24.39
C ASN A 2 17.80 -10.58 24.31
N GLN A 3 18.57 -9.84 25.13
CA GLN A 3 18.49 -8.38 25.22
C GLN A 3 18.92 -7.69 23.91
N GLU A 4 19.84 -8.30 23.17
CA GLU A 4 20.29 -7.79 21.87
C GLU A 4 19.14 -7.78 20.85
N PHE A 5 18.29 -8.81 20.88
CA PHE A 5 17.14 -8.89 19.99
C PHE A 5 16.04 -7.89 20.34
N ILE A 6 15.88 -7.58 21.63
CA ILE A 6 14.95 -6.55 22.08
C ILE A 6 15.42 -5.17 21.60
N SER A 7 16.71 -4.86 21.78
CA SER A 7 17.30 -3.61 21.28
C SER A 7 17.19 -3.50 19.76
N PHE A 8 17.46 -4.59 19.03
CA PHE A 8 17.24 -4.64 17.59
C PHE A 8 15.78 -4.29 17.24
N MET A 9 14.79 -4.87 17.93
CA MET A 9 13.38 -4.57 17.65
C MET A 9 12.98 -3.11 17.91
N GLU A 10 13.66 -2.40 18.80
CA GLU A 10 13.39 -0.98 19.07
C GLU A 10 13.65 -0.11 17.83
N ASP A 11 14.72 -0.40 17.07
CA ASP A 11 15.06 0.31 15.83
C ASP A 11 13.97 0.17 14.75
N TYR A 12 13.25 -0.95 14.76
CA TYR A 12 12.15 -1.27 13.85
C TYR A 12 10.76 -0.97 14.43
N THR A 13 10.69 -0.41 15.64
CA THR A 13 9.43 -0.02 16.26
C THR A 13 8.99 1.33 15.72
N LEU A 14 7.75 1.42 15.24
CA LEU A 14 7.21 2.66 14.69
C LEU A 14 7.10 3.73 15.77
N ASN A 15 7.62 4.93 15.49
CA ASN A 15 7.50 6.05 16.41
C ASN A 15 6.02 6.46 16.59
N VAL A 16 5.54 6.45 17.83
CA VAL A 16 4.16 6.84 18.19
C VAL A 16 3.80 8.23 17.67
N LYS A 17 4.74 9.17 17.66
CA LYS A 17 4.49 10.55 17.21
C LYS A 17 4.21 10.65 15.71
N THR A 18 4.66 9.67 14.93
CA THR A 18 4.44 9.63 13.48
C THR A 18 3.36 8.64 13.09
N ALA A 19 2.99 7.71 13.98
CA ALA A 19 2.03 6.66 13.73
C ALA A 19 0.70 7.16 13.14
N GLU A 20 0.17 8.27 13.66
CA GLU A 20 -1.04 8.90 13.13
C GLU A 20 -0.86 9.41 11.69
N LEU A 21 0.27 10.04 11.39
CA LEU A 21 0.59 10.49 10.03
C LEU A 21 0.68 9.32 9.04
N PHE A 22 1.26 8.18 9.45
CA PHE A 22 1.26 6.98 8.63
C PHE A 22 -0.15 6.48 8.33
N LYS A 23 -1.03 6.47 9.36
CA LYS A 23 -2.43 6.11 9.18
C LYS A 23 -3.09 7.00 8.13
N MET A 24 -2.94 8.31 8.30
CA MET A 24 -3.56 9.31 7.42
C MET A 24 -3.08 9.16 5.98
N VAL A 25 -1.77 9.06 5.74
CA VAL A 25 -1.21 8.91 4.38
C VAL A 25 -1.71 7.64 3.70
N ILE A 26 -1.75 6.50 4.42
CA ILE A 26 -2.24 5.24 3.84
C ILE A 26 -3.72 5.33 3.49
N LEU A 27 -4.53 5.93 4.37
CA LEU A 27 -5.97 6.09 4.11
C LEU A 27 -6.24 7.07 2.96
N ASP A 28 -5.49 8.16 2.87
CA ASP A 28 -5.60 9.17 1.82
C ASP A 28 -5.20 8.60 0.44
N GLU A 29 -4.08 7.89 0.37
CA GLU A 29 -3.64 7.19 -0.84
C GLU A 29 -4.66 6.13 -1.27
N TYR A 30 -5.16 5.33 -0.32
CA TYR A 30 -6.16 4.30 -0.62
C TYR A 30 -7.49 4.91 -1.06
N ALA A 31 -7.89 6.06 -0.49
CA ALA A 31 -9.09 6.79 -0.89
C ALA A 31 -8.93 7.37 -2.30
N SER A 32 -7.78 7.97 -2.60
CA SER A 32 -7.44 8.52 -3.92
C SER A 32 -7.47 7.44 -5.00
N ASP A 33 -6.78 6.32 -4.78
CA ASP A 33 -6.82 5.16 -5.68
C ASP A 33 -8.25 4.57 -5.78
N THR A 34 -9.09 4.72 -4.75
CA THR A 34 -10.51 4.31 -4.83
C THR A 34 -11.34 5.25 -5.70
N LEU A 35 -11.08 6.56 -5.65
CA LEU A 35 -11.72 7.54 -6.51
C LEU A 35 -11.31 7.37 -7.97
N GLU A 36 -10.01 7.28 -8.26
CA GLU A 36 -9.49 7.06 -9.61
C GLU A 36 -10.04 5.76 -10.21
N ASN A 37 -10.06 4.68 -9.43
CA ASN A 37 -10.62 3.40 -9.87
C ASN A 37 -12.14 3.51 -10.12
N LYS A 38 -12.88 4.29 -9.32
CA LYS A 38 -14.30 4.56 -9.56
C LYS A 38 -14.52 5.32 -10.86
N GLU A 39 -13.75 6.38 -11.11
CA GLU A 39 -13.84 7.16 -12.35
C GLU A 39 -13.48 6.31 -13.56
N TYR A 40 -12.43 5.49 -13.46
CA TYR A 40 -12.03 4.57 -14.51
C TYR A 40 -13.11 3.51 -14.80
N LYS A 41 -13.80 2.99 -13.77
CA LYS A 41 -14.96 2.10 -13.95
C LYS A 41 -16.11 2.76 -14.69
N ILE A 42 -16.42 4.03 -14.35
CA ILE A 42 -17.44 4.81 -15.06
C ILE A 42 -17.05 4.99 -16.52
N TYR A 43 -15.78 5.30 -16.79
CA TYR A 43 -15.25 5.41 -18.14
C TYR A 43 -15.38 4.10 -18.94
N LEU A 44 -14.98 2.96 -18.37
CA LEU A 44 -15.11 1.64 -19.01
C LEU A 44 -16.58 1.27 -19.28
N ALA A 45 -17.48 1.54 -18.34
CA ALA A 45 -18.92 1.32 -18.53
C ALA A 45 -19.50 2.18 -19.67
N LYS A 46 -19.05 3.43 -19.77
CA LYS A 46 -19.39 4.32 -20.88
C LYS A 46 -18.91 3.77 -22.22
N GLN A 47 -17.66 3.29 -22.31
CA GLN A 47 -17.10 2.68 -23.53
C GLN A 47 -17.87 1.44 -24.01
N ILE A 48 -18.32 0.59 -23.06
CA ILE A 48 -19.20 -0.55 -23.38
C ILE A 48 -20.53 -0.06 -23.96
N THR A 49 -21.10 0.99 -23.36
CA THR A 49 -22.37 1.58 -23.80
C THR A 49 -22.24 2.18 -25.20
N GLU A 50 -21.14 2.90 -25.47
CA GLU A 50 -20.84 3.47 -26.80
C GLU A 50 -20.68 2.38 -27.86
N SER A 51 -20.00 1.28 -27.54
CA SER A 51 -19.85 0.14 -28.46
C SER A 51 -21.19 -0.55 -28.74
N ASN A 52 -22.06 -0.70 -27.74
CA ASN A 52 -23.43 -1.20 -27.93
C ASN A 52 -24.28 -0.24 -28.78
N ASN A 53 -24.15 1.07 -28.58
CA ASN A 53 -24.86 2.07 -29.38
C ASN A 53 -24.40 2.04 -30.84
N LYS A 54 -23.10 1.84 -31.10
CA LYS A 54 -22.56 1.64 -32.45
C LYS A 54 -23.15 0.39 -33.11
N LEU A 55 -23.26 -0.73 -32.39
CA LEU A 55 -23.92 -1.93 -32.89
C LEU A 55 -25.37 -1.67 -33.28
N ASN A 56 -26.13 -0.95 -32.45
CA ASN A 56 -27.51 -0.59 -32.76
C ASN A 56 -27.61 0.28 -34.01
N ARG A 57 -26.74 1.30 -34.12
CA ARG A 57 -26.70 2.17 -35.30
C ARG A 57 -26.29 1.41 -36.58
N ALA A 58 -25.34 0.47 -36.48
CA ALA A 58 -24.96 -0.38 -37.60
C ALA A 58 -26.14 -1.25 -38.09
N ARG A 59 -26.98 -1.75 -37.17
CA ARG A 59 -28.21 -2.47 -37.53
C ARG A 59 -29.20 -1.59 -38.28
N GLU A 60 -29.40 -0.36 -37.81
CA GLU A 60 -30.28 0.61 -38.48
C GLU A 60 -29.79 0.92 -39.90
N LEU A 61 -28.49 1.19 -40.07
CA LEU A 61 -27.90 1.49 -41.38
C LEU A 61 -28.01 0.31 -42.35
N LEU A 62 -27.84 -0.93 -41.87
CA LEU A 62 -28.04 -2.13 -42.70
C LEU A 62 -29.50 -2.26 -43.14
N LEU A 63 -30.47 -1.98 -42.26
CA LEU A 63 -31.89 -2.02 -42.59
C LEU A 63 -32.29 -0.93 -43.59
N LEU A 64 -31.66 0.25 -43.51
CA LEU A 64 -31.83 1.33 -44.47
C LEU A 64 -31.15 1.03 -45.82
N GLY A 65 -30.25 0.06 -45.87
CA GLY A 65 -29.45 -0.28 -47.05
C GLY A 65 -28.27 0.66 -47.27
N ASP A 66 -27.90 1.47 -46.27
CA ASP A 66 -26.78 2.42 -46.33
C ASP A 66 -25.41 1.72 -46.20
N ILE A 67 -25.39 0.50 -45.66
CA ILE A 67 -24.21 -0.38 -45.58
C ILE A 67 -24.57 -1.78 -46.04
N ASP A 68 -23.57 -2.53 -46.51
CA ASP A 68 -23.77 -3.92 -46.91
C ASP A 68 -23.54 -4.92 -45.75
N GLY A 69 -23.82 -6.20 -46.00
CA GLY A 69 -23.66 -7.25 -45.00
C GLY A 69 -22.21 -7.49 -44.56
N ASN A 70 -21.22 -7.19 -45.41
CA ASN A 70 -19.81 -7.35 -45.10
C ASN A 70 -19.30 -6.21 -44.20
N ASP A 71 -19.73 -4.97 -44.50
CA ASP A 71 -19.50 -3.80 -43.65
C ASP A 71 -20.09 -4.01 -42.26
N TYR A 72 -21.36 -4.46 -42.20
CA TYR A 72 -22.03 -4.76 -40.94
C TYR A 72 -21.29 -5.83 -40.12
N LYS A 73 -20.83 -6.91 -40.78
CA LYS A 73 -20.08 -7.98 -40.12
C LYS A 73 -18.77 -7.48 -39.54
N THR A 74 -18.04 -6.66 -40.29
CA THR A 74 -16.76 -6.07 -39.85
C THR A 74 -16.97 -5.16 -38.63
N LEU A 75 -17.94 -4.24 -38.70
CA LEU A 75 -18.30 -3.36 -37.58
C LEU A 75 -18.74 -4.15 -36.35
N THR A 76 -19.48 -5.23 -36.55
CA THR A 76 -19.94 -6.08 -35.44
C THR A 76 -18.77 -6.75 -34.73
N LEU A 77 -17.85 -7.36 -35.47
CA LEU A 77 -16.65 -8.00 -34.91
C LEU A 77 -15.80 -7.01 -34.10
N GLU A 78 -15.58 -5.80 -34.62
CA GLU A 78 -14.81 -4.77 -33.91
C GLU A 78 -15.49 -4.32 -32.62
N CYS A 79 -16.81 -4.11 -32.66
CA CYS A 79 -17.56 -3.69 -31.48
C CYS A 79 -17.62 -4.81 -30.42
N GLU A 80 -17.83 -6.06 -30.83
CA GLU A 80 -17.86 -7.22 -29.93
C GLU A 80 -16.49 -7.43 -29.26
N ASP A 81 -15.39 -7.36 -30.01
CA ASP A 81 -14.03 -7.45 -29.47
C ASP A 81 -13.76 -6.31 -28.47
N ASN A 82 -14.17 -5.08 -28.80
CA ASN A 82 -14.07 -3.95 -27.87
C ASN A 82 -14.89 -4.16 -26.59
N ILE A 83 -16.11 -4.69 -26.69
CA ILE A 83 -16.95 -5.01 -25.53
C ILE A 83 -16.27 -6.07 -24.66
N ILE A 84 -15.77 -7.16 -25.25
CA ILE A 84 -15.11 -8.25 -24.52
C ILE A 84 -13.88 -7.71 -23.78
N ARG A 85 -12.98 -6.99 -24.48
CA ARG A 85 -11.77 -6.41 -23.87
C ARG A 85 -12.10 -5.42 -22.77
N THR A 86 -13.10 -4.58 -22.96
CA THR A 86 -13.49 -3.56 -21.98
C THR A 86 -14.14 -4.19 -20.74
N LYS A 87 -14.95 -5.25 -20.91
CA LYS A 87 -15.51 -6.02 -19.79
C LYS A 87 -14.44 -6.73 -18.97
N ALA A 88 -13.46 -7.36 -19.61
CA ALA A 88 -12.34 -8.00 -18.90
C ALA A 88 -11.57 -6.99 -18.03
N LYS A 89 -11.28 -5.79 -18.58
CA LYS A 89 -10.66 -4.70 -17.81
C LYS A 89 -11.51 -4.26 -16.62
N LEU A 90 -12.83 -4.19 -16.80
CA LEU A 90 -13.76 -3.81 -15.73
C LEU A 90 -13.75 -4.83 -14.58
N GLU A 91 -13.75 -6.13 -14.90
CA GLU A 91 -13.65 -7.20 -13.92
C GLU A 91 -12.33 -7.18 -13.14
N ASP A 92 -11.21 -6.90 -13.81
CA ASP A 92 -9.91 -6.77 -13.16
C ASP A 92 -9.86 -5.62 -12.15
N THR A 93 -10.51 -4.49 -12.46
CA THR A 93 -10.56 -3.32 -11.55
C THR A 93 -11.45 -3.53 -10.32
N ALA A 94 -12.28 -4.58 -10.29
CA ALA A 94 -13.16 -4.89 -9.18
C ALA A 94 -12.46 -5.55 -7.97
N LYS A 95 -11.17 -5.87 -8.07
CA LYS A 95 -10.43 -6.73 -7.11
C LYS A 95 -10.03 -6.09 -5.78
N LYS A 96 -10.53 -4.90 -5.40
CA LYS A 96 -10.22 -4.33 -4.08
C LYS A 96 -10.89 -5.14 -2.97
N LYS A 97 -10.09 -5.56 -1.98
CA LYS A 97 -10.49 -6.52 -0.94
C LYS A 97 -11.23 -5.87 0.24
N TYR A 98 -11.03 -4.58 0.49
CA TYR A 98 -11.57 -3.87 1.66
C TYR A 98 -12.13 -2.49 1.29
N THR A 99 -13.23 -2.09 1.92
CA THR A 99 -13.69 -0.69 1.93
C THR A 99 -12.84 0.16 2.89
N ILE A 100 -12.88 1.49 2.79
CA ILE A 100 -12.20 2.39 3.75
C ILE A 100 -12.61 2.07 5.19
N ALA A 101 -13.91 1.88 5.43
CA ALA A 101 -14.45 1.54 6.75
C ALA A 101 -13.95 0.19 7.29
N GLN A 102 -13.62 -0.75 6.40
CA GLN A 102 -13.01 -2.04 6.78
C GLN A 102 -11.49 -1.93 6.95
N LEU A 103 -10.83 -1.07 6.18
CA LEU A 103 -9.38 -0.87 6.22
C LEU A 103 -8.94 -0.15 7.49
N GLU A 104 -9.70 0.83 7.95
CA GLU A 104 -9.36 1.65 9.11
C GLU A 104 -9.07 0.83 10.39
N PRO A 105 -9.95 -0.10 10.85
CA PRO A 105 -9.67 -0.91 12.04
C PRO A 105 -8.52 -1.90 11.83
N ILE A 106 -8.29 -2.36 10.59
CA ILE A 106 -7.13 -3.21 10.27
C ILE A 106 -5.84 -2.39 10.46
N LEU A 107 -5.85 -1.15 9.98
CA LEU A 107 -4.71 -0.25 10.07
C LEU A 107 -4.44 0.19 11.51
N ASP A 108 -5.48 0.43 12.32
CA ASP A 108 -5.32 0.73 13.74
C ASP A 108 -4.62 -0.41 14.49
N ASN A 109 -5.04 -1.65 14.24
CA ASN A 109 -4.39 -2.83 14.83
C ASN A 109 -2.95 -3.01 14.37
N ALA A 110 -2.68 -2.77 13.08
CA ALA A 110 -1.32 -2.80 12.53
C ALA A 110 -0.43 -1.74 13.20
N ILE A 111 -0.90 -0.50 13.27
CA ILE A 111 -0.17 0.61 13.89
C ILE A 111 0.06 0.38 15.38
N PHE A 112 -0.94 -0.12 16.11
CA PHE A 112 -0.79 -0.49 17.51
C PHE A 112 0.31 -1.54 17.69
N THR A 113 0.34 -2.54 16.81
CA THR A 113 1.35 -3.60 16.86
C THR A 113 2.75 -3.07 16.55
N LEU A 114 2.87 -2.25 15.51
CA LEU A 114 4.13 -1.67 15.07
C LEU A 114 4.71 -0.66 16.07
N THR A 115 3.87 0.05 16.82
CA THR A 115 4.30 1.02 17.85
C THR A 115 4.66 0.36 19.19
N LYS A 116 4.25 -0.89 19.41
CA LYS A 116 4.48 -1.63 20.67
C LYS A 116 5.23 -2.94 20.45
N LEU A 117 5.98 -3.04 19.35
CA LEU A 117 6.60 -4.28 18.85
C LEU A 117 7.38 -5.04 19.93
N SER A 118 8.32 -4.38 20.61
CA SER A 118 9.13 -4.96 21.70
C SER A 118 8.27 -5.40 22.91
N SER A 119 7.30 -4.58 23.31
CA SER A 119 6.39 -4.89 24.44
C SER A 119 5.50 -6.09 24.14
N ILE A 120 5.01 -6.20 22.90
CA ILE A 120 4.21 -7.34 22.45
C ILE A 120 5.10 -8.59 22.41
N PHE A 121 6.28 -8.52 21.81
CA PHE A 121 7.20 -9.66 21.73
C PHE A 121 7.60 -10.20 23.12
N THR A 122 7.87 -9.33 24.09
CA THR A 122 8.26 -9.75 25.44
C THR A 122 7.12 -10.48 26.16
N LYS A 123 5.89 -10.00 26.03
CA LYS A 123 4.68 -10.51 26.72
C LYS A 123 3.96 -11.65 26.00
N SER A 124 4.22 -11.85 24.71
CA SER A 124 3.57 -12.88 23.90
C SER A 124 3.96 -14.32 24.27
N ALA A 125 3.07 -15.27 24.00
CA ALA A 125 3.40 -16.69 24.06
C ALA A 125 4.38 -17.09 22.95
N ILE A 126 5.05 -18.25 23.10
CA ILE A 126 6.09 -18.73 22.17
C ILE A 126 5.61 -18.75 20.70
N ASN A 127 4.36 -19.19 20.46
CA ASN A 127 3.78 -19.24 19.11
C ASN A 127 3.61 -17.85 18.50
N ASP A 128 3.17 -16.86 19.29
CA ASP A 128 2.99 -15.48 18.82
C ASP A 128 4.34 -14.80 18.56
N LYS A 129 5.35 -15.08 19.39
CA LYS A 129 6.74 -14.63 19.14
C LYS A 129 7.25 -15.17 17.82
N ARG A 130 7.04 -16.46 17.55
CA ARG A 130 7.43 -17.10 16.29
C ARG A 130 6.70 -16.48 15.10
N ARG A 131 5.40 -16.20 15.23
CA ARG A 131 4.61 -15.53 14.20
C ARG A 131 5.12 -14.11 13.92
N LEU A 132 5.47 -13.36 14.96
CA LEU A 132 6.03 -12.01 14.81
C LEU A 132 7.38 -12.04 14.09
N ILE A 133 8.27 -12.96 14.50
CA ILE A 133 9.57 -13.16 13.84
C ILE A 133 9.37 -13.52 12.37
N GLY A 134 8.46 -14.45 12.05
CA GLY A 134 8.17 -14.82 10.66
C GLY A 134 7.55 -13.69 9.82
N SER A 135 6.92 -12.70 10.45
CA SER A 135 6.41 -11.49 9.76
C SER A 135 7.53 -10.47 9.49
N MET A 136 8.50 -10.36 10.41
CA MET A 136 9.64 -9.47 10.27
C MET A 136 10.68 -10.00 9.27
N PHE A 137 10.86 -11.31 9.20
CA PHE A 137 11.89 -11.96 8.41
C PHE A 137 11.24 -12.93 7.39
N PRO A 138 11.13 -12.52 6.11
CA PRO A 138 10.54 -13.36 5.06
C PRO A 138 11.36 -14.62 4.76
N GLU A 139 12.66 -14.61 5.04
CA GLU A 139 13.55 -15.75 4.88
C GLU A 139 13.86 -16.41 6.23
N LYS A 140 14.13 -17.72 6.21
CA LYS A 140 14.67 -18.40 7.40
C LYS A 140 16.05 -17.80 7.70
N PHE A 141 16.30 -17.44 8.95
CA PHE A 141 17.59 -16.96 9.40
C PHE A 141 18.06 -17.75 10.62
N ASP A 142 19.37 -17.90 10.74
CA ASP A 142 20.01 -18.47 11.92
C ASP A 142 20.53 -17.35 12.83
N PHE A 143 20.44 -17.54 14.15
CA PHE A 143 20.86 -16.50 15.12
C PHE A 143 22.36 -16.17 15.04
N GLU A 144 23.20 -17.13 14.64
CA GLU A 144 24.63 -16.90 14.39
C GLU A 144 24.86 -16.01 13.16
N MET A 145 23.96 -16.06 12.15
CA MET A 145 24.04 -15.16 11.01
C MET A 145 23.71 -13.72 11.40
N LEU A 146 22.81 -13.47 12.37
CA LEU A 146 22.49 -12.11 12.83
C LEU A 146 23.70 -11.36 13.42
N GLN A 147 24.69 -12.08 13.97
CA GLN A 147 25.93 -11.47 14.47
C GLN A 147 26.88 -11.00 13.35
N HIS A 148 26.79 -11.60 12.16
CA HIS A 148 27.72 -11.34 11.04
C HIS A 148 27.07 -10.70 9.81
N ARG A 149 25.74 -10.81 9.64
CA ARG A 149 24.93 -10.23 8.57
C ARG A 149 23.56 -9.84 9.12
N THR A 150 23.02 -8.71 8.70
CA THR A 150 21.61 -8.38 8.96
C THR A 150 20.74 -9.36 8.16
N ALA A 151 19.92 -10.17 8.84
CA ALA A 151 18.92 -10.98 8.15
C ALA A 151 18.01 -10.08 7.30
N LEU A 152 17.59 -10.55 6.13
CA LEU A 152 16.71 -9.78 5.25
C LEU A 152 15.42 -9.48 6.03
N VAL A 153 15.18 -8.20 6.31
CA VAL A 153 13.98 -7.74 6.99
C VAL A 153 12.93 -7.41 5.93
N SER A 154 11.65 -7.68 6.22
CA SER A 154 10.58 -7.34 5.29
C SER A 154 10.53 -5.85 5.00
N GLU A 155 10.05 -5.51 3.80
CA GLU A 155 10.05 -4.15 3.26
C GLU A 155 9.34 -3.15 4.20
N THR A 156 8.25 -3.58 4.84
CA THR A 156 7.50 -2.77 5.82
C THR A 156 8.40 -2.31 6.96
N PHE A 157 9.12 -3.24 7.61
CA PHE A 157 10.00 -2.91 8.73
C PHE A 157 11.25 -2.15 8.26
N GLN A 158 11.77 -2.44 7.06
CA GLN A 158 12.85 -1.64 6.48
C GLN A 158 12.45 -0.17 6.28
N ARG A 159 11.22 0.08 5.80
CA ARG A 159 10.68 1.44 5.67
C ARG A 159 10.53 2.13 7.03
N ILE A 160 10.05 1.42 8.06
CA ILE A 160 9.94 1.96 9.43
C ILE A 160 11.32 2.37 9.94
N TYR A 161 12.34 1.51 9.80
CA TYR A 161 13.71 1.80 10.20
C TYR A 161 14.26 3.06 9.53
N LEU A 162 14.10 3.17 8.19
CA LEU A 162 14.55 4.34 7.44
C LEU A 162 13.86 5.63 7.90
N ILE A 163 12.59 5.55 8.25
CA ILE A 163 11.82 6.71 8.73
C ILE A 163 12.28 7.11 10.12
N ASN A 164 12.47 6.16 11.04
CA ASN A 164 13.03 6.42 12.35
C ASN A 164 14.41 7.10 12.24
N LYS A 165 15.32 6.55 11.44
CA LYS A 165 16.67 7.10 11.21
C LYS A 165 16.64 8.53 10.66
N LYS A 166 15.84 8.79 9.62
CA LYS A 166 15.68 10.14 9.04
C LYS A 166 15.13 11.15 10.07
N LEU A 167 14.27 10.72 10.98
CA LEU A 167 13.72 11.57 12.04
C LEU A 167 14.75 11.85 13.15
N GLU A 168 15.61 10.89 13.47
CA GLU A 168 16.72 11.08 14.41
C GLU A 168 17.77 12.05 13.89
N ASP A 169 18.14 11.94 12.62
CA ASP A 169 19.08 12.86 11.96
C ASP A 169 18.57 14.31 12.00
N LYS A 170 17.26 14.50 11.75
CA LYS A 170 16.60 15.81 11.86
C LYS A 170 16.55 16.35 13.30
N LYS A 171 16.52 15.49 14.32
CA LYS A 171 16.62 15.92 15.73
C LYS A 171 18.03 16.32 16.12
N ARG A 172 19.07 15.67 15.59
CA ARG A 172 20.48 16.04 15.83
C ARG A 172 20.80 17.43 15.28
N GLY A 173 20.24 17.81 14.13
CA GLY A 173 20.42 19.15 13.55
C GLY A 173 19.81 20.32 14.36
N LYS A 174 18.93 20.04 15.34
CA LYS A 174 18.31 21.05 16.22
C LYS A 174 18.93 21.14 17.62
N ARG A 175 20.09 20.52 17.89
CA ARG A 175 20.90 20.90 19.05
C ARG A 175 21.54 22.26 18.76
N LEU A 176 20.77 23.32 18.93
CA LEU A 176 21.31 24.67 19.07
C LEU A 176 22.38 24.61 20.15
N LEU A 177 23.60 24.96 19.75
CA LEU A 177 24.72 25.26 20.61
C LEU A 177 24.22 26.15 21.75
N LYS A 178 24.08 25.60 22.96
CA LYS A 178 24.15 26.42 24.17
C LYS A 178 25.59 26.90 24.22
N ILE A 179 25.84 28.06 23.60
CA ILE A 179 27.09 28.78 23.73
C ILE A 179 27.22 29.09 25.22
N PHE A 180 28.12 28.38 25.88
CA PHE A 180 28.57 28.69 27.21
C PHE A 180 29.47 29.92 27.04
N CYS A 181 29.00 31.11 27.43
CA CYS A 181 29.87 32.27 27.54
C CYS A 181 30.54 32.24 28.92
N PRO A 182 31.87 32.04 29.02
CA PRO A 182 32.58 32.32 30.24
C PRO A 182 32.84 33.82 30.31
N VAL A 183 32.27 34.51 31.28
CA VAL A 183 32.73 35.87 31.61
C VAL A 183 33.76 35.71 32.73
N THR A 184 35.03 35.78 32.34
CA THR A 184 36.17 35.96 33.24
C THR A 184 36.17 37.39 33.76
N GLY A 185 36.56 37.54 35.02
CA GLY A 185 36.48 38.79 35.76
C GLY A 185 37.42 39.89 35.27
N GLY A 186 37.04 41.11 35.65
CA GLY A 186 37.86 42.31 35.75
C GLY A 186 37.36 43.09 36.97
#